data_AF-A0A1B8EWQ6-F1
#
_entry.id   AF-A0A1B8EWQ6-F1
#
_cell.length_a   1.000
_cell.length_b   1.000
_cell.length_c   1.000
_cell.angle_alpha   90.00
_cell.angle_beta   90.00
_cell.angle_gamma   90.00
#
_symmetry.space_group_name_H-M   'P 1'
#
loop_
_entity.id
_entity.type
_entity.pdbx_description
1 polymer ?
#
loop_
_entity_poly.entity_id
_entity_poly.type
_entity_poly.pdbx_seq_one_letter_code
_entity_poly.pdbx_strand_id
1 'polypeptide(L)'
;MEAALACAATSISYMVSSDRRTVMRMRQRALTHQTAAIRSIRGCIELGSVNGTEDWLLGTVILFTILANRDLSCPAWSRGTHIRAIIQLLKCRQAARMAEAECDPEALHVIFERECYESLLYHGTTMMTYDPDFDALVSSEAWQMIDEYFQFSLLPSDEKWESWPVLGVPYKLFRLIVTISNLARRRPLGEEDLAIAAFAITELHQWVNFLASNASSPGRLYILAAKVLLEDVLSQQPEGISLKDSAQADIHCFVNEITATAVTPLFSKYNLWPLSIIQHIATDVGAKRIIKDRIAETLRVIDGCGVMEVSQERLDRFVGMPGLQYTIEVSKDVI
;
A
#
# COMPACT_ATOMS: atom_id res chain seq x y z
N MET A 1 -11.21 5.92 -20.26
CA MET A 1 -12.45 5.11 -20.27
C MET A 1 -12.16 3.62 -20.19
N GLU A 2 -11.37 3.06 -21.11
CA GLU A 2 -11.04 1.62 -21.17
C GLU A 2 -10.52 1.03 -19.85
N ALA A 3 -9.56 1.67 -19.18
CA ALA A 3 -9.06 1.16 -17.90
C ALA A 3 -10.13 1.11 -16.79
N ALA A 4 -11.06 2.07 -16.77
CA ALA A 4 -12.19 2.06 -15.83
C ALA A 4 -13.15 0.91 -16.14
N LEU A 5 -13.41 0.62 -17.42
CA LEU A 5 -14.19 -0.55 -17.84
C LEU A 5 -13.50 -1.86 -17.47
N ALA A 6 -12.17 -1.91 -17.55
CA ALA A 6 -11.40 -3.06 -17.09
C ALA A 6 -11.55 -3.28 -15.57
N CYS A 7 -11.47 -2.22 -14.77
CA CYS A 7 -11.72 -2.26 -13.32
C CYS A 7 -13.15 -2.75 -13.02
N ALA A 8 -14.15 -2.17 -13.68
CA ALA A 8 -15.54 -2.55 -13.48
C ALA A 8 -15.79 -4.03 -13.83
N ALA A 9 -15.29 -4.49 -14.98
CA ALA A 9 -15.40 -5.89 -15.39
C ALA A 9 -14.69 -6.83 -14.41
N THR A 10 -13.52 -6.44 -13.89
CA THR A 10 -12.80 -7.19 -12.86
C THR A 10 -13.62 -7.31 -11.59
N SER A 11 -14.17 -6.20 -11.07
CA SER A 11 -15.02 -6.21 -9.88
C SER A 11 -16.26 -7.10 -10.05
N ILE A 12 -16.96 -7.01 -11.20
CA ILE A 12 -18.12 -7.87 -11.48
C ILE A 12 -17.72 -9.35 -11.52
N SER A 13 -16.52 -9.68 -12.04
CA SER A 13 -16.05 -11.06 -12.10
C SER A 13 -15.84 -11.70 -10.73
N TYR A 14 -15.74 -10.90 -9.66
CA TYR A 14 -15.63 -11.38 -8.29
C TYR A 14 -16.98 -11.44 -7.55
N MET A 15 -18.08 -10.94 -8.13
CA MET A 15 -19.41 -11.02 -7.50
C MET A 15 -19.98 -12.45 -7.56
N VAL A 16 -20.43 -12.98 -6.42
CA VAL A 16 -20.96 -14.36 -6.25
C VAL A 16 -22.22 -14.66 -7.04
N SER A 17 -23.02 -13.65 -7.40
CA SER A 17 -24.18 -13.86 -8.28
C SER A 17 -23.78 -14.21 -9.72
N SER A 18 -22.50 -14.07 -10.08
CA SER A 18 -22.01 -14.43 -11.40
C SER A 18 -21.80 -15.94 -11.49
N ASP A 19 -22.60 -16.60 -12.33
CA ASP A 19 -22.31 -17.96 -12.76
C ASP A 19 -20.89 -18.04 -13.40
N ARG A 20 -20.30 -19.24 -13.43
CA ARG A 20 -18.91 -19.45 -13.94
C ARG A 20 -18.70 -18.87 -15.35
N ARG A 21 -19.71 -18.89 -16.21
CA ARG A 21 -19.63 -18.34 -17.57
C ARG A 21 -19.61 -16.82 -17.54
N THR A 22 -20.38 -16.20 -16.65
CA THR A 22 -20.34 -14.75 -16.40
C THR A 22 -18.99 -14.31 -15.86
N VAL A 23 -18.44 -15.02 -14.86
CA VAL A 23 -17.08 -14.74 -14.33
C VAL A 23 -16.03 -14.77 -15.45
N MET A 24 -15.98 -15.85 -16.23
CA MET A 24 -15.03 -15.98 -17.34
C MET A 24 -15.21 -14.89 -18.40
N ARG A 25 -16.46 -14.55 -18.74
CA ARG A 25 -16.77 -13.48 -19.69
C ARG A 25 -16.29 -12.12 -19.18
N MET A 26 -16.50 -11.82 -17.91
CA MET A 26 -16.10 -10.55 -17.32
C MET A 26 -14.57 -10.44 -17.19
N ARG A 27 -13.87 -11.51 -16.83
CA ARG A 27 -12.40 -11.56 -16.89
C ARG A 27 -11.88 -11.31 -18.30
N GLN A 28 -12.48 -11.94 -19.31
CA GLN A 28 -12.10 -11.71 -20.70
C GLN A 28 -12.36 -10.26 -21.15
N ARG A 29 -13.45 -9.64 -20.69
CA ARG A 29 -13.74 -8.22 -20.95
C ARG A 29 -12.71 -7.32 -20.26
N ALA A 30 -12.36 -7.62 -19.01
CA ALA A 30 -11.34 -6.86 -18.29
C ALA A 30 -10.01 -6.86 -19.04
N LEU A 31 -9.54 -8.04 -19.49
CA LEU A 31 -8.32 -8.17 -20.30
C LEU A 31 -8.42 -7.43 -21.64
N THR A 32 -9.57 -7.50 -22.32
CA THR A 32 -9.81 -6.78 -23.58
C THR A 32 -9.68 -5.27 -23.39
N HIS A 33 -10.37 -4.72 -22.38
CA HIS A 33 -10.34 -3.29 -22.08
C HIS A 33 -8.97 -2.82 -21.58
N GLN A 34 -8.30 -3.61 -20.74
CA GLN A 34 -6.94 -3.32 -20.30
C GLN A 34 -5.98 -3.26 -21.49
N THR A 35 -6.05 -4.24 -22.40
CA THR A 35 -5.22 -4.28 -23.60
C THR A 35 -5.51 -3.10 -24.52
N ALA A 36 -6.78 -2.72 -24.69
CA ALA A 36 -7.17 -1.56 -25.49
C ALA A 36 -6.62 -0.25 -24.89
N ALA A 37 -6.71 -0.08 -23.56
CA ALA A 37 -6.15 1.06 -22.85
C ALA A 37 -4.62 1.16 -23.05
N ILE A 38 -3.89 0.05 -22.91
CA ILE A 38 -2.44 0.00 -23.11
C ILE A 38 -2.09 0.37 -24.57
N ARG A 39 -2.81 -0.19 -25.56
CA ARG A 39 -2.58 0.14 -26.97
C ARG A 39 -2.83 1.61 -27.27
N SER A 40 -3.89 2.19 -26.71
CA SER A 40 -4.19 3.61 -26.86
C SER A 40 -3.08 4.49 -26.27
N ILE A 41 -2.61 4.19 -25.05
CA ILE A 41 -1.51 4.92 -24.43
C ILE A 41 -0.25 4.83 -25.29
N ARG A 42 0.11 3.63 -25.75
CA ARG A 42 1.26 3.42 -26.63
C ARG A 42 1.16 4.24 -27.91
N GLY A 43 0.00 4.24 -28.57
CA GLY A 43 -0.23 5.05 -29.76
C GLY A 43 -0.04 6.55 -29.49
N CYS A 44 -0.55 7.06 -28.37
CA CYS A 44 -0.34 8.46 -27.98
C CYS A 44 1.14 8.79 -27.73
N ILE A 45 1.88 7.89 -27.08
CA ILE A 45 3.33 8.04 -26.85
C ILE A 45 4.09 8.04 -28.17
N GLU A 46 3.81 7.07 -29.05
CA GLU A 46 4.47 6.93 -30.37
C GLU A 46 4.22 8.17 -31.26
N LEU A 47 3.04 8.78 -31.16
CA LEU A 47 2.69 10.01 -31.88
C LEU A 47 3.24 11.29 -31.22
N GLY A 48 3.87 11.19 -30.04
CA GLY A 48 4.31 12.35 -29.27
C GLY A 48 3.15 13.24 -28.80
N SER A 49 1.93 12.69 -28.72
CA SER A 49 0.73 13.44 -28.34
C SER A 49 0.52 13.54 -26.83
N VAL A 50 1.46 13.02 -26.05
CA VAL A 50 1.47 13.10 -24.59
C VAL A 50 2.84 13.52 -24.08
N ASN A 51 2.84 14.30 -23.00
CA ASN A 51 4.06 14.75 -22.30
C ASN A 51 4.14 14.23 -20.85
N GLY A 52 3.11 13.52 -20.38
CA GLY A 52 3.08 12.93 -19.04
C GLY A 52 2.36 13.79 -17.99
N THR A 53 1.86 14.98 -18.34
CA THR A 53 1.15 15.86 -17.40
C THR A 53 -0.36 15.63 -17.38
N GLU A 54 -0.89 14.79 -18.27
CA GLU A 54 -2.33 14.64 -18.48
C GLU A 54 -3.02 13.85 -17.35
N ASP A 55 -4.17 14.35 -16.86
CA ASP A 55 -4.95 13.70 -15.78
C ASP A 55 -5.43 12.32 -16.14
N TRP A 56 -5.91 12.16 -17.38
CA TRP A 56 -6.40 10.88 -17.84
C TRP A 56 -5.28 9.81 -17.87
N LEU A 57 -4.03 10.21 -18.13
CA LEU A 57 -2.90 9.28 -18.20
C LEU A 57 -2.54 8.80 -16.78
N LEU A 58 -2.36 9.72 -15.84
CA LEU A 58 -2.09 9.39 -14.44
C LEU A 58 -3.21 8.53 -13.83
N GLY A 59 -4.47 8.92 -14.03
CA GLY A 59 -5.63 8.16 -13.56
C GLY A 59 -5.69 6.76 -14.18
N THR A 60 -5.33 6.62 -15.46
CA THR A 60 -5.28 5.31 -16.13
C THR A 60 -4.20 4.40 -15.51
N VAL A 61 -3.01 4.92 -15.21
CA VAL A 61 -1.95 4.13 -14.58
C VAL A 61 -2.34 3.70 -13.15
N ILE A 62 -3.02 4.56 -12.39
CA ILE A 62 -3.57 4.20 -11.06
C ILE A 62 -4.59 3.06 -11.19
N LEU A 63 -5.48 3.12 -12.17
CA LEU A 63 -6.43 2.03 -12.43
C LEU A 63 -5.72 0.72 -12.80
N PHE A 64 -4.62 0.77 -13.58
CA PHE A 64 -3.80 -0.41 -13.84
C PHE A 64 -3.13 -0.96 -12.57
N THR A 65 -2.65 -0.11 -11.68
CA THR A 65 -2.15 -0.53 -10.36
C THR A 65 -3.23 -1.28 -9.58
N ILE A 66 -4.45 -0.76 -9.52
CA ILE A 66 -5.59 -1.39 -8.84
C ILE A 66 -5.89 -2.77 -9.46
N LEU A 67 -5.93 -2.85 -10.80
CA LEU A 67 -6.15 -4.11 -11.52
C LEU A 67 -5.06 -5.14 -11.22
N ALA A 68 -3.80 -4.73 -11.34
CA ALA A 68 -2.65 -5.60 -11.13
C ALA A 68 -2.54 -6.09 -9.67
N ASN A 69 -3.02 -5.30 -8.71
CA ASN A 69 -3.13 -5.69 -7.31
C ASN A 69 -4.28 -6.66 -7.05
N ARG A 70 -5.38 -6.59 -7.82
CA ARG A 70 -6.52 -7.52 -7.71
C ARG A 70 -6.36 -8.81 -8.51
N ASP A 71 -5.57 -8.82 -9.58
CA ASP A 71 -5.32 -10.01 -10.39
C ASP A 71 -4.21 -10.86 -9.74
N LEU A 72 -4.55 -12.10 -9.39
CA LEU A 72 -3.62 -13.07 -8.81
C LEU A 72 -2.62 -13.60 -9.85
N SER A 73 -2.98 -13.60 -11.13
CA SER A 73 -2.12 -14.04 -12.22
C SER A 73 -1.13 -12.98 -12.69
N CYS A 74 -1.32 -11.73 -12.25
CA CYS A 74 -0.43 -10.64 -12.61
C CYS A 74 0.95 -10.83 -11.95
N PRO A 75 2.06 -10.79 -12.70
CA PRO A 75 3.40 -10.87 -12.12
C PRO A 75 3.74 -9.65 -11.23
N ALA A 76 4.61 -9.85 -10.22
CA ALA A 76 5.05 -8.79 -9.32
C ALA A 76 5.72 -7.61 -10.03
N TRP A 77 6.59 -7.89 -11.00
CA TRP A 77 7.27 -6.88 -11.81
C TRP A 77 6.30 -5.94 -12.55
N SER A 78 5.15 -6.46 -13.00
CA SER A 78 4.14 -5.65 -13.70
C SER A 78 3.47 -4.67 -12.74
N ARG A 79 3.25 -5.06 -11.48
CA ARG A 79 2.72 -4.16 -10.44
C ARG A 79 3.72 -3.04 -10.11
N GLY A 80 4.98 -3.39 -9.91
CA GLY A 80 6.05 -2.42 -9.64
C GLY A 80 6.22 -1.41 -10.79
N THR A 81 6.02 -1.86 -12.03
CA THR A 81 6.06 -0.99 -13.22
C THR A 81 5.01 0.12 -13.17
N HIS A 82 3.77 -0.18 -12.77
CA HIS A 82 2.72 0.85 -12.68
C HIS A 82 3.01 1.88 -11.59
N ILE A 83 3.54 1.46 -10.44
CA ILE A 83 3.96 2.40 -9.38
C ILE A 83 5.09 3.32 -9.86
N ARG A 84 6.11 2.76 -10.52
CA ARG A 84 7.21 3.56 -11.09
C ARG A 84 6.71 4.54 -12.14
N ALA A 85 5.73 4.13 -12.96
CA ALA A 85 5.08 5.03 -13.91
C ALA A 85 4.31 6.17 -13.22
N ILE A 86 3.61 5.92 -12.10
CA ILE A 86 2.97 6.98 -11.30
C ILE A 86 4.02 7.98 -10.81
N ILE A 87 5.12 7.51 -10.23
CA ILE A 87 6.23 8.38 -9.78
C ILE A 87 6.75 9.25 -10.93
N GLN A 88 6.97 8.65 -12.10
CA GLN A 88 7.48 9.38 -13.26
C GLN A 88 6.51 10.45 -13.75
N LEU A 89 5.21 10.14 -13.83
CA LEU A 89 4.18 11.10 -14.26
C LEU A 89 4.04 12.26 -13.26
N LEU A 90 4.12 11.98 -11.95
CA LEU A 90 4.14 13.03 -10.92
C LEU A 90 5.39 13.91 -11.03
N LYS A 91 6.57 13.32 -11.28
CA LYS A 91 7.80 14.09 -11.57
C LYS A 91 7.62 14.99 -12.81
N CYS A 92 7.02 14.49 -13.90
CA CYS A 92 6.74 15.28 -15.10
C CYS A 92 5.82 16.48 -14.81
N ARG A 93 4.76 16.26 -14.03
CA ARG A 93 3.83 17.33 -13.61
C ARG A 93 4.50 18.39 -12.77
N GLN A 94 5.31 17.95 -11.80
CA GLN A 94 6.04 18.86 -10.94
C GLN A 94 7.02 19.72 -11.75
N ALA A 95 7.76 19.11 -12.67
CA ALA A 95 8.66 19.83 -13.57
C ALA A 95 7.92 20.85 -14.45
N ALA A 96 6.74 20.49 -14.98
CA ALA A 96 5.92 21.41 -15.78
C ALA A 96 5.45 22.62 -14.95
N ARG A 97 5.03 22.42 -13.70
CA ARG A 97 4.63 23.51 -12.81
C ARG A 97 5.76 24.47 -12.46
N MET A 98 6.96 23.94 -12.27
CA MET A 98 8.13 24.78 -12.03
C MET A 98 8.47 25.65 -13.26
N ALA A 99 8.12 25.19 -14.47
CA ALA A 99 8.30 25.96 -15.69
C ALA A 99 7.16 26.96 -15.95
N GLU A 100 5.94 26.65 -15.52
CA GLU A 100 4.72 27.44 -15.74
C GLU A 100 4.31 28.18 -14.45
N ALA A 101 5.05 29.25 -14.11
CA ALA A 101 4.96 29.95 -12.84
C ALA A 101 3.63 30.69 -12.53
N GLU A 102 2.60 30.63 -13.40
CA GLU A 102 1.45 31.56 -13.34
C GLU A 102 0.04 30.93 -13.51
N CYS A 103 -0.11 29.61 -13.56
CA CYS A 103 -1.46 29.01 -13.60
C CYS A 103 -1.96 28.70 -12.19
N ASP A 104 -3.00 29.43 -11.74
CA ASP A 104 -3.78 29.07 -10.56
C ASP A 104 -4.48 27.72 -10.81
N PRO A 105 -4.16 26.65 -10.08
CA PRO A 105 -4.71 25.34 -10.36
C PRO A 105 -6.20 25.28 -9.98
N GLU A 106 -7.06 24.84 -10.91
CA GLU A 106 -8.47 24.62 -10.60
C GLU A 106 -8.64 23.62 -9.45
N ALA A 107 -9.62 23.86 -8.57
CA ALA A 107 -9.83 23.05 -7.35
C ALA A 107 -9.96 21.53 -7.62
N LEU A 108 -10.55 21.14 -8.76
CA LEU A 108 -10.70 19.73 -9.15
C LEU A 108 -9.34 19.06 -9.45
N HIS A 109 -8.41 19.79 -10.06
CA HIS A 109 -7.07 19.28 -10.35
C HIS A 109 -6.28 19.03 -9.05
N VAL A 110 -6.44 19.92 -8.06
CA VAL A 110 -5.76 19.80 -6.76
C VAL A 110 -6.25 18.56 -5.99
N ILE A 111 -7.56 18.30 -5.99
CA ILE A 111 -8.15 17.10 -5.34
C ILE A 111 -7.70 15.83 -6.06
N PHE A 112 -7.80 15.78 -7.39
CA PHE A 112 -7.38 14.60 -8.15
C PHE A 112 -5.91 14.27 -7.91
N GLU A 113 -5.04 15.29 -7.91
CA GLU A 113 -3.62 15.07 -7.67
C GLU A 113 -3.35 14.58 -6.24
N ARG A 114 -4.08 15.09 -5.24
CA ARG A 114 -3.99 14.58 -3.86
C ARG A 114 -4.29 13.09 -3.79
N GLU A 115 -5.37 12.66 -4.44
CA GLU A 115 -5.71 11.25 -4.54
C GLU A 115 -4.62 10.43 -5.25
N CYS A 116 -3.91 11.01 -6.22
CA CYS A 116 -2.82 10.35 -6.92
C CYS A 116 -1.58 10.14 -6.03
N TYR A 117 -1.16 11.17 -5.28
CA TYR A 117 -0.06 11.06 -4.32
C TYR A 117 -0.37 10.07 -3.21
N GLU A 118 -1.59 10.13 -2.68
CA GLU A 118 -2.02 9.18 -1.66
C GLU A 118 -2.16 7.75 -2.22
N SER A 119 -2.63 7.58 -3.45
CA SER A 119 -2.69 6.27 -4.12
C SER A 119 -1.29 5.70 -4.36
N LEU A 120 -0.31 6.54 -4.72
CA LEU A 120 1.09 6.15 -4.83
C LEU A 120 1.60 5.59 -3.50
N LEU A 121 1.40 6.32 -2.41
CA LEU A 121 1.85 5.90 -1.08
C LEU A 121 1.14 4.62 -0.62
N TYR A 122 -0.18 4.56 -0.75
CA TYR A 122 -0.95 3.39 -0.36
C TYR A 122 -0.50 2.12 -1.09
N HIS A 123 -0.49 2.18 -2.43
CA HIS A 123 -0.16 1.01 -3.24
C HIS A 123 1.33 0.70 -3.25
N GLY A 124 2.22 1.70 -3.21
CA GLY A 124 3.66 1.50 -3.14
C GLY A 124 4.09 0.87 -1.82
N THR A 125 3.57 1.35 -0.69
CA THR A 125 3.84 0.74 0.63
C THR A 125 3.30 -0.69 0.70
N THR A 126 2.12 -0.93 0.13
CA THR A 126 1.57 -2.29 0.00
C THR A 126 2.50 -3.18 -0.84
N MET A 127 2.98 -2.69 -1.99
CA MET A 127 3.90 -3.43 -2.86
C MET A 127 5.20 -3.77 -2.16
N MET A 128 5.71 -2.87 -1.33
CA MET A 128 6.89 -3.11 -0.51
C MET A 128 6.76 -4.34 0.40
N THR A 129 5.55 -4.72 0.78
CA THR A 129 5.30 -5.89 1.63
C THR A 129 5.28 -7.21 0.83
N TYR A 130 4.97 -7.16 -0.46
CA TYR A 130 4.74 -8.35 -1.29
C TYR A 130 5.78 -8.55 -2.40
N ASP A 131 6.64 -7.58 -2.64
CA ASP A 131 7.68 -7.64 -3.66
C ASP A 131 9.03 -7.27 -3.02
N PRO A 132 9.94 -8.24 -2.83
CA PRO A 132 11.22 -8.00 -2.17
C PRO A 132 12.09 -7.03 -2.97
N ASP A 133 11.95 -7.03 -4.30
CA ASP A 133 12.73 -6.21 -5.23
C ASP A 133 12.12 -4.81 -5.46
N PHE A 134 11.00 -4.51 -4.79
CA PHE A 134 10.35 -3.21 -4.92
C PHE A 134 10.89 -2.18 -3.92
N ASP A 135 11.64 -1.21 -4.45
CA ASP A 135 12.40 -0.19 -3.72
C ASP A 135 12.08 1.26 -4.14
N ALA A 136 11.09 1.46 -5.01
CA ALA A 136 10.85 2.76 -5.64
C ALA A 136 10.54 3.89 -4.63
N LEU A 137 9.91 3.53 -3.51
CA LEU A 137 9.63 4.46 -2.40
C LEU A 137 10.79 4.62 -1.41
N VAL A 138 11.89 3.87 -1.53
CA VAL A 138 13.06 4.02 -0.65
C VAL A 138 13.95 5.17 -1.13
N SER A 139 13.86 5.54 -2.41
CA SER A 139 14.69 6.60 -2.99
C SER A 139 14.41 7.98 -2.38
N SER A 140 15.47 8.75 -2.14
CA SER A 140 15.38 10.14 -1.66
C SER A 140 14.64 11.04 -2.65
N GLU A 141 14.81 10.82 -3.96
CA GLU A 141 14.15 11.59 -5.01
C GLU A 141 12.62 11.48 -4.98
N ALA A 142 12.10 10.27 -4.71
CA ALA A 142 10.66 10.08 -4.61
C ALA A 142 10.11 10.87 -3.41
N TRP A 143 10.78 10.78 -2.26
CA TRP A 143 10.37 11.52 -1.06
C TRP A 143 10.53 13.02 -1.18
N GLN A 144 11.55 13.51 -1.88
CA GLN A 144 11.68 14.94 -2.16
C GLN A 144 10.45 15.46 -2.91
N MET A 145 10.04 14.79 -4.00
CA MET A 145 8.85 15.15 -4.77
C MET A 145 7.55 15.08 -3.95
N ILE A 146 7.43 14.07 -3.08
CA ILE A 146 6.28 13.90 -2.19
C ILE A 146 6.22 15.00 -1.13
N ASP A 147 7.35 15.26 -0.46
CA ASP A 147 7.47 16.28 0.58
C ASP A 147 7.18 17.67 0.01
N GLU A 148 7.76 18.00 -1.14
CA GLU A 148 7.53 19.27 -1.84
C GLU A 148 6.05 19.45 -2.18
N TYR A 149 5.38 18.41 -2.72
CA TYR A 149 3.94 18.49 -2.98
C TYR A 149 3.13 18.79 -1.71
N PHE A 150 3.34 18.02 -0.63
CA PHE A 150 2.56 18.20 0.59
C PHE A 150 2.90 19.48 1.36
N GLN A 151 4.11 20.01 1.20
CA GLN A 151 4.51 21.29 1.78
C GLN A 151 3.81 22.48 1.12
N PHE A 152 3.58 22.42 -0.20
CA PHE A 152 2.97 23.50 -0.99
C PHE A 152 1.51 23.22 -1.39
N SER A 153 0.91 22.15 -0.88
CA SER A 153 -0.46 21.76 -1.17
C SER A 153 -1.46 22.83 -0.70
N LEU A 154 -2.37 23.24 -1.59
CA LEU A 154 -3.49 24.13 -1.27
C LEU A 154 -4.56 23.43 -0.42
N LEU A 155 -4.58 22.10 -0.40
CA LEU A 155 -5.52 21.33 0.42
C LEU A 155 -5.01 21.23 1.86
N PRO A 156 -5.94 21.24 2.84
CA PRO A 156 -5.60 20.99 4.23
C PRO A 156 -4.78 19.71 4.38
N SER A 157 -3.70 19.82 5.15
CA SER A 157 -2.88 18.67 5.57
C SER A 157 -2.91 18.54 7.09
N ASP A 158 -4.05 18.90 7.69
CA ASP A 158 -4.31 18.66 9.12
C ASP A 158 -4.49 17.16 9.38
N GLU A 159 -4.53 16.79 10.66
CA GLU A 159 -4.49 15.39 11.08
C GLU A 159 -5.86 14.69 11.02
N LYS A 160 -6.87 15.36 10.44
CA LYS A 160 -8.22 14.83 10.27
C LYS A 160 -8.25 13.85 9.10
N TRP A 161 -8.92 12.71 9.27
CA TRP A 161 -8.96 11.66 8.25
C TRP A 161 -9.66 12.14 6.97
N GLU A 162 -10.57 13.12 7.05
CA GLU A 162 -11.24 13.75 5.91
C GLU A 162 -10.27 14.47 4.96
N SER A 163 -9.13 14.94 5.50
CA SER A 163 -8.06 15.56 4.73
C SER A 163 -7.19 14.54 3.98
N TRP A 164 -7.38 13.23 4.25
CA TRP A 164 -6.62 12.14 3.65
C TRP A 164 -7.57 11.14 2.97
N PRO A 165 -8.22 11.51 1.86
CA PRO A 165 -9.28 10.73 1.23
C PRO A 165 -8.87 9.30 0.85
N VAL A 166 -7.59 8.99 0.64
CA VAL A 166 -7.11 7.66 0.22
C VAL A 166 -6.27 6.98 1.31
N LEU A 167 -5.49 7.70 2.12
CA LEU A 167 -4.70 7.14 3.22
C LEU A 167 -5.48 7.04 4.53
N GLY A 168 -6.42 7.95 4.78
CA GLY A 168 -7.13 8.12 6.05
C GLY A 168 -6.28 8.71 7.18
N VAL A 169 -4.99 8.97 6.93
CA VAL A 169 -4.00 9.49 7.89
C VAL A 169 -2.91 10.29 7.17
N PRO A 170 -2.17 11.16 7.88
CA PRO A 170 -1.08 11.91 7.29
C PRO A 170 0.00 11.05 6.61
N TYR A 171 0.47 11.51 5.45
CA TYR A 171 1.48 10.82 4.65
C TYR A 171 2.79 10.53 5.40
N LYS A 172 3.11 11.33 6.42
CA LYS A 172 4.29 11.13 7.28
C LYS A 172 4.27 9.76 7.99
N LEU A 173 3.08 9.24 8.33
CA LEU A 173 2.98 7.88 8.84
C LEU A 173 3.36 6.84 7.78
N PHE A 174 2.97 7.06 6.52
CA PHE A 174 3.38 6.19 5.40
C PHE A 174 4.87 6.27 5.12
N ARG A 175 5.52 7.43 5.34
CA ARG A 175 6.98 7.56 5.31
C ARG A 175 7.64 6.68 6.35
N LEU A 176 7.18 6.76 7.59
CA LEU A 176 7.67 5.92 8.68
C LEU A 176 7.47 4.43 8.39
N ILE A 177 6.31 4.05 7.84
CA ILE A 177 6.03 2.67 7.44
C ILE A 177 6.99 2.20 6.33
N VAL A 178 7.27 3.03 5.33
CA VAL A 178 8.25 2.72 4.27
C VAL A 178 9.63 2.51 4.88
N THR A 179 10.06 3.38 5.79
CA THR A 179 11.33 3.26 6.52
C THR A 179 11.41 1.94 7.28
N ILE A 180 10.40 1.62 8.11
CA ILE A 180 10.39 0.39 8.91
C ILE A 180 10.30 -0.86 8.01
N SER A 181 9.51 -0.81 6.94
CA SER A 181 9.41 -1.91 5.97
C SER A 181 10.75 -2.17 5.27
N ASN A 182 11.49 -1.11 4.95
CA ASN A 182 12.82 -1.22 4.37
C ASN A 182 13.86 -1.77 5.36
N LEU A 183 13.83 -1.32 6.62
CA LEU A 183 14.64 -1.93 7.70
C LEU A 183 14.32 -3.42 7.84
N ALA A 184 13.04 -3.81 7.75
CA ALA A 184 12.64 -5.19 7.91
C ALA A 184 13.22 -6.15 6.86
N ARG A 185 13.56 -5.64 5.67
CA ARG A 185 14.21 -6.41 4.61
C ARG A 185 15.73 -6.50 4.75
N ARG A 186 16.35 -5.67 5.59
CA ARG A 186 17.80 -5.62 5.77
C ARG A 186 18.16 -6.37 7.03
N ARG A 187 18.93 -7.46 6.89
CA ARG A 187 19.41 -8.24 8.04
C ARG A 187 20.79 -8.82 7.74
N PRO A 188 21.76 -8.71 8.69
CA PRO A 188 21.70 -7.89 9.91
C PRO A 188 21.63 -6.38 9.58
N LEU A 189 21.22 -5.55 10.54
CA LEU A 189 21.22 -4.10 10.37
C LEU A 189 22.65 -3.55 10.55
N GLY A 190 23.05 -2.63 9.68
CA GLY A 190 24.28 -1.85 9.85
C GLY A 190 24.11 -0.72 10.88
N GLU A 191 25.21 -0.03 11.23
CA GLU A 191 25.17 1.10 12.17
C GLU A 191 24.22 2.23 11.71
N GLU A 192 24.21 2.52 10.41
CA GLU A 192 23.29 3.51 9.83
C GLU A 192 21.83 3.07 9.97
N ASP A 193 21.54 1.80 9.68
CA ASP A 193 20.19 1.24 9.83
C ASP A 193 19.73 1.26 11.29
N LEU A 194 20.63 1.03 12.25
CA LEU A 194 20.33 1.12 13.68
C LEU A 194 20.02 2.57 14.10
N ALA A 195 20.74 3.55 13.57
CA ALA A 195 20.44 4.97 13.80
C ALA A 195 19.05 5.35 13.22
N ILE A 196 18.72 4.85 12.03
CA ILE A 196 17.40 5.00 11.42
C ILE A 196 16.32 4.33 12.28
N ALA A 197 16.58 3.13 12.81
CA ALA A 197 15.65 2.42 13.69
C ALA A 197 15.39 3.21 14.99
N ALA A 198 16.43 3.82 15.59
CA ALA A 198 16.28 4.66 16.78
C ALA A 198 15.42 5.91 16.52
N PHE A 199 15.59 6.53 15.33
CA PHE A 199 14.73 7.63 14.90
C PHE A 199 13.27 7.17 14.71
N ALA A 200 13.07 6.01 14.07
CA ALA A 200 11.75 5.42 13.86
C ALA A 200 11.03 5.10 15.18
N ILE A 201 11.74 4.62 16.21
CA ILE A 201 11.19 4.45 17.56
C ILE A 201 10.66 5.78 18.12
N THR A 202 11.43 6.86 17.96
CA THR A 202 11.06 8.18 18.47
C THR A 202 9.81 8.71 17.76
N GLU A 203 9.74 8.58 16.44
CA GLU A 203 8.55 8.97 15.68
C GLU A 203 7.32 8.12 16.02
N LEU A 204 7.47 6.80 16.19
CA LEU A 204 6.37 5.93 16.61
C LEU A 204 5.80 6.36 17.97
N HIS A 205 6.63 6.73 18.93
CA HIS A 205 6.16 7.24 20.22
C HIS A 205 5.34 8.52 20.07
N GLN A 206 5.73 9.43 19.18
CA GLN A 206 4.96 10.64 18.90
C GLN A 206 3.58 10.30 18.31
N TRP A 207 3.53 9.36 17.37
CA TRP A 207 2.29 8.86 16.78
C TRP A 207 1.37 8.16 17.78
N VAL A 208 1.92 7.37 18.70
CA VAL A 208 1.15 6.73 19.79
C VAL A 208 0.53 7.78 20.70
N ASN A 209 1.31 8.78 21.12
CA ASN A 209 0.82 9.87 21.96
C ASN A 209 -0.27 10.70 21.25
N PHE A 210 -0.08 10.94 19.96
CA PHE A 210 -1.07 11.60 19.13
C PHE A 210 -2.40 10.83 19.11
N LEU A 211 -2.38 9.52 18.85
CA LEU A 211 -3.59 8.70 18.78
C LEU A 211 -4.26 8.42 20.12
N ALA A 212 -3.53 8.51 21.24
CA ALA A 212 -4.15 8.46 22.56
C ALA A 212 -5.25 9.52 22.72
N SER A 213 -5.15 10.64 21.98
CA SER A 213 -6.16 11.70 21.94
C SER A 213 -7.31 11.45 20.94
N ASN A 214 -7.17 10.49 20.01
CA ASN A 214 -8.14 10.20 18.95
C ASN A 214 -8.31 8.69 18.72
N ALA A 215 -9.03 8.03 19.63
CA ALA A 215 -9.18 6.58 19.67
C ALA A 215 -9.88 5.96 18.45
N SER A 216 -10.61 6.75 17.64
CA SER A 216 -11.31 6.28 16.44
C SER A 216 -10.52 6.47 15.14
N SER A 217 -9.26 6.89 15.22
CA SER A 217 -8.43 7.08 14.02
C SER A 217 -8.18 5.76 13.27
N PRO A 218 -8.35 5.71 11.94
CA PRO A 218 -7.98 4.55 11.14
C PRO A 218 -6.47 4.26 11.18
N GLY A 219 -5.65 5.23 11.62
CA GLY A 219 -4.20 5.07 11.77
C GLY A 219 -3.73 4.16 12.88
N ARG A 220 -4.62 3.79 13.81
CA ARG A 220 -4.23 3.07 15.03
C ARG A 220 -3.64 1.70 14.72
N LEU A 221 -4.28 0.94 13.84
CA LEU A 221 -3.79 -0.37 13.42
C LEU A 221 -2.47 -0.27 12.65
N TYR A 222 -2.27 0.80 11.87
CA TYR A 222 -0.99 1.05 11.19
C TYR A 222 0.16 1.27 12.17
N ILE A 223 -0.05 2.08 13.21
CA ILE A 223 0.97 2.37 14.22
C ILE A 223 1.31 1.12 15.03
N LEU A 224 0.30 0.36 15.47
CA LEU A 224 0.52 -0.90 16.16
C LEU A 224 1.29 -1.91 15.29
N ALA A 225 0.90 -2.07 14.02
CA ALA A 225 1.59 -2.96 13.09
C ALA A 225 3.03 -2.50 12.79
N ALA A 226 3.25 -1.21 12.62
CA ALA A 226 4.59 -0.65 12.42
C ALA A 226 5.49 -0.83 13.64
N LYS A 227 4.94 -0.64 14.85
CA LYS A 227 5.66 -0.89 16.11
C LYS A 227 6.04 -2.35 16.26
N VAL A 228 5.10 -3.28 16.08
CA VAL A 228 5.37 -4.73 16.14
C VAL A 228 6.41 -5.14 15.09
N LEU A 229 6.33 -4.60 13.87
CA LEU A 229 7.32 -4.88 12.82
C LEU A 229 8.72 -4.39 13.22
N LEU A 230 8.84 -3.18 13.76
CA LEU A 230 10.13 -2.65 14.18
C LEU A 230 10.72 -3.43 15.36
N GLU A 231 9.90 -3.80 16.33
CA GLU A 231 10.31 -4.63 17.47
C GLU A 231 10.75 -6.03 17.01
N ASP A 232 10.06 -6.64 16.04
CA ASP A 232 10.49 -7.90 15.43
C ASP A 232 11.91 -7.77 14.86
N VAL A 233 12.13 -6.75 14.01
CA VAL A 233 13.43 -6.47 13.37
C VAL A 233 14.56 -6.30 14.38
N LEU A 234 14.31 -5.55 15.45
CA LEU A 234 15.31 -5.30 16.50
C LEU A 234 15.57 -6.56 17.35
N SER A 235 14.55 -7.38 17.59
CA SER A 235 14.67 -8.61 18.39
C SER A 235 15.55 -9.68 17.74
N GLN A 236 15.80 -9.58 16.42
CA GLN A 236 16.62 -10.55 15.68
C GLN A 236 18.06 -10.07 15.45
N GLN A 237 18.46 -8.92 16.01
CA GLN A 237 19.86 -8.48 15.94
C GLN A 237 20.74 -9.35 16.86
N PRO A 238 22.03 -9.57 16.52
CA PRO A 238 22.93 -10.41 17.31
C PRO A 238 23.08 -9.97 18.78
N GLU A 239 22.97 -8.68 19.05
CA GLU A 239 23.01 -8.07 20.39
C GLU A 239 21.61 -7.68 20.90
N GLY A 240 20.55 -8.19 20.27
CA GLY A 240 19.18 -7.76 20.47
C GLY A 240 18.69 -7.91 21.92
N ILE A 241 18.14 -6.83 22.47
CA ILE A 241 17.30 -6.89 23.67
C ILE A 241 16.07 -7.72 23.32
N SER A 242 15.70 -8.68 24.17
CA SER A 242 14.47 -9.45 23.97
C SER A 242 13.24 -8.54 24.12
N LEU A 243 12.72 -8.06 22.99
CA LEU A 243 11.48 -7.27 22.90
C LEU A 243 10.22 -8.13 22.73
N LYS A 244 10.36 -9.46 22.83
CA LYS A 244 9.27 -10.42 22.56
C LYS A 244 8.02 -10.19 23.41
N ASP A 245 8.19 -9.83 24.68
CA ASP A 245 7.06 -9.60 25.59
C ASP A 245 6.30 -8.31 25.24
N SER A 246 7.02 -7.26 24.79
CA SER A 246 6.42 -6.01 24.29
C SER A 246 5.63 -6.26 23.02
N ALA A 247 6.25 -6.94 22.05
CA ALA A 247 5.63 -7.25 20.76
C ALA A 247 4.38 -8.12 20.96
N GLN A 248 4.43 -9.10 21.86
CA GLN A 248 3.27 -9.93 22.17
C GLN A 248 2.14 -9.13 22.81
N ALA A 249 2.43 -8.20 23.71
CA ALA A 249 1.42 -7.30 24.29
C ALA A 249 0.76 -6.40 23.23
N ASP A 250 1.54 -5.86 22.30
CA ASP A 250 1.02 -5.06 21.20
C ASP A 250 0.19 -5.89 20.21
N ILE A 251 0.59 -7.13 19.92
CA ILE A 251 -0.22 -8.07 19.11
C ILE A 251 -1.56 -8.34 19.80
N HIS A 252 -1.58 -8.56 21.13
CA HIS A 252 -2.83 -8.71 21.87
C HIS A 252 -3.69 -7.45 21.81
N CYS A 253 -3.09 -6.27 21.95
CA CYS A 253 -3.78 -4.99 21.79
C CYS A 253 -4.43 -4.87 20.40
N PHE A 254 -3.66 -5.18 19.35
CA PHE A 254 -4.12 -5.20 17.97
C PHE A 254 -5.30 -6.15 17.76
N VAL A 255 -5.21 -7.39 18.26
CA VAL A 255 -6.28 -8.40 18.16
C VAL A 255 -7.55 -7.92 18.86
N ASN A 256 -7.44 -7.30 20.04
CA ASN A 256 -8.58 -6.76 20.76
C ASN A 256 -9.27 -5.64 19.95
N GLU A 257 -8.49 -4.76 19.33
CA GLU A 257 -9.02 -3.67 18.50
C GLU A 257 -9.76 -4.16 17.26
N ILE A 258 -9.17 -5.09 16.49
CA ILE A 258 -9.83 -5.64 15.30
C ILE A 258 -11.04 -6.51 15.65
N THR A 259 -11.09 -7.07 16.86
CA THR A 259 -12.24 -7.84 17.33
C THR A 259 -13.41 -6.91 17.67
N ALA A 260 -13.12 -5.78 18.32
CA ALA A 260 -14.12 -4.77 18.68
C ALA A 260 -14.59 -3.92 17.48
N THR A 261 -13.78 -3.83 16.42
CA THR A 261 -14.09 -2.99 15.25
C THR A 261 -14.91 -3.74 14.21
N ALA A 262 -16.00 -3.13 13.76
CA ALA A 262 -16.79 -3.65 12.64
C ALA A 262 -16.06 -3.47 11.31
N VAL A 263 -16.07 -4.50 10.45
CA VAL A 263 -15.49 -4.41 9.11
C VAL A 263 -16.45 -3.65 8.20
N THR A 264 -16.23 -2.35 8.10
CA THR A 264 -16.96 -1.44 7.20
C THR A 264 -16.20 -1.24 5.88
N PRO A 265 -16.81 -0.62 4.85
CA PRO A 265 -16.07 -0.21 3.65
C PRO A 265 -14.86 0.68 3.96
N LEU A 266 -14.96 1.55 4.98
CA LEU A 266 -13.84 2.37 5.45
C LEU A 266 -12.74 1.49 6.07
N PHE A 267 -13.08 0.57 6.97
CA PHE A 267 -12.09 -0.37 7.53
C PHE A 267 -11.36 -1.14 6.42
N SER A 268 -12.14 -1.61 5.45
CA SER A 268 -11.65 -2.46 4.37
C SER A 268 -10.72 -1.71 3.41
N LYS A 269 -10.92 -0.40 3.28
CA LYS A 269 -10.05 0.47 2.49
C LYS A 269 -8.66 0.59 3.10
N TYR A 270 -8.56 0.68 4.43
CA TYR A 270 -7.30 1.07 5.08
C TYR A 270 -6.51 -0.11 5.66
N ASN A 271 -7.15 -1.18 6.15
CA ASN A 271 -6.49 -2.05 7.12
C ASN A 271 -5.87 -3.36 6.58
N LEU A 272 -5.73 -3.53 5.27
CA LEU A 272 -5.10 -4.74 4.71
C LEU A 272 -3.61 -4.86 5.05
N TRP A 273 -2.84 -3.78 4.93
CA TRP A 273 -1.42 -3.77 5.29
C TRP A 273 -1.20 -4.15 6.76
N PRO A 274 -1.80 -3.48 7.76
CA PRO A 274 -1.54 -3.81 9.16
C PRO A 274 -1.99 -5.23 9.55
N LEU A 275 -3.13 -5.71 9.02
CA LEU A 275 -3.57 -7.10 9.24
C LEU A 275 -2.54 -8.10 8.74
N SER A 276 -1.96 -7.87 7.55
CA SER A 276 -0.99 -8.77 6.95
C SER A 276 0.29 -8.83 7.81
N ILE A 277 0.80 -7.68 8.24
CA ILE A 277 2.01 -7.57 9.07
C ILE A 277 1.88 -8.37 10.37
N ILE A 278 0.78 -8.17 11.11
CA ILE A 278 0.57 -8.90 12.35
C ILE A 278 0.35 -10.39 12.10
N GLN A 279 -0.35 -10.76 11.02
CA GLN A 279 -0.54 -12.17 10.64
C GLN A 279 0.80 -12.89 10.42
N HIS A 280 1.77 -12.20 9.82
CA HIS A 280 3.11 -12.71 9.56
C HIS A 280 3.92 -12.92 10.85
N ILE A 281 3.92 -11.90 11.73
CA ILE A 281 4.78 -11.87 12.93
C ILE A 281 4.20 -12.66 14.10
N ALA A 282 2.86 -12.70 14.24
CA ALA A 282 2.23 -13.39 15.36
C ALA A 282 2.70 -14.85 15.48
N THR A 283 2.75 -15.37 16.70
CA THR A 283 3.07 -16.78 16.96
C THR A 283 1.86 -17.54 17.50
N ASP A 284 0.95 -16.84 18.20
CA ASP A 284 -0.29 -17.41 18.71
C ASP A 284 -1.25 -17.81 17.58
N VAL A 285 -1.69 -19.07 17.63
CA VAL A 285 -2.60 -19.66 16.64
C VAL A 285 -3.99 -19.01 16.73
N GLY A 286 -4.42 -18.62 17.93
CA GLY A 286 -5.71 -17.94 18.14
C GLY A 286 -5.75 -16.59 17.44
N ALA A 287 -4.74 -15.75 17.68
CA ALA A 287 -4.54 -14.46 17.04
C ALA A 287 -4.47 -14.59 15.52
N LYS A 288 -3.66 -15.52 15.00
CA LYS A 288 -3.56 -15.77 13.55
C LYS A 288 -4.89 -16.13 12.90
N ARG A 289 -5.72 -16.90 13.59
CA ARG A 289 -7.05 -17.24 13.08
C ARG A 289 -7.95 -16.02 13.01
N ILE A 290 -8.02 -15.22 14.08
CA ILE A 290 -8.83 -14.00 14.13
C ILE A 290 -8.41 -13.02 13.02
N ILE A 291 -7.11 -12.82 12.85
CA ILE A 291 -6.59 -11.90 11.84
C ILE A 291 -6.87 -12.44 10.43
N LYS A 292 -6.66 -13.74 10.17
CA LYS A 292 -7.00 -14.37 8.88
C LYS A 292 -8.49 -14.20 8.56
N ASP A 293 -9.37 -14.38 9.54
CA ASP A 293 -10.82 -14.19 9.37
C ASP A 293 -11.15 -12.73 9.04
N ARG A 294 -10.46 -11.76 9.66
CA ARG A 294 -10.60 -10.32 9.35
C ARG A 294 -10.06 -9.94 7.97
N ILE A 295 -8.96 -10.55 7.52
CA ILE A 295 -8.47 -10.39 6.14
C ILE A 295 -9.53 -10.91 5.16
N ALA A 296 -10.10 -12.09 5.42
CA ALA A 296 -11.16 -12.65 4.58
C ALA A 296 -12.41 -11.76 4.54
N GLU A 297 -12.85 -11.22 5.68
CA GLU A 297 -13.97 -10.27 5.75
C GLU A 297 -13.69 -8.98 4.97
N THR A 298 -12.50 -8.41 5.13
CA THR A 298 -12.05 -7.21 4.40
C THR A 298 -12.08 -7.43 2.88
N LEU A 299 -11.52 -8.56 2.43
CA LEU A 299 -11.49 -8.89 1.00
C LEU A 299 -12.89 -9.10 0.42
N ARG A 300 -13.83 -9.68 1.19
CA ARG A 300 -15.24 -9.79 0.78
C ARG A 300 -15.88 -8.42 0.56
N VAL A 301 -15.66 -7.48 1.48
CA VAL A 301 -16.19 -6.11 1.35
C VAL A 301 -15.59 -5.39 0.14
N ILE A 302 -14.29 -5.55 -0.12
CA ILE A 302 -13.60 -4.97 -1.29
C ILE A 302 -14.15 -5.49 -2.62
N ASP A 303 -14.63 -6.73 -2.65
CA ASP A 303 -15.21 -7.35 -3.85
C ASP A 303 -16.72 -7.10 -3.99
N GLY A 304 -17.33 -6.48 -2.99
CA GLY A 304 -18.72 -6.03 -2.98
C GLY A 304 -19.66 -6.93 -2.18
N CYS A 305 -20.81 -6.35 -1.79
CA CYS A 305 -21.88 -6.98 -1.03
C CYS A 305 -22.48 -8.15 -1.83
N GLY A 306 -21.88 -9.32 -1.70
CA GLY A 306 -22.27 -10.53 -2.42
C GLY A 306 -21.24 -11.64 -2.28
N VAL A 307 -19.95 -11.31 -2.06
CA VAL A 307 -18.89 -12.31 -1.93
C VAL A 307 -18.97 -13.04 -0.58
N MET A 308 -19.30 -14.34 -0.61
CA MET A 308 -19.37 -15.19 0.58
C MET A 308 -18.04 -15.88 0.90
N GLU A 309 -17.25 -16.22 -0.12
CA GLU A 309 -15.97 -16.92 0.05
C GLU A 309 -14.85 -16.23 -0.72
N VAL A 310 -13.72 -16.05 -0.05
CA VAL A 310 -12.46 -15.58 -0.65
C VAL A 310 -11.66 -16.83 -1.00
N SER A 311 -11.11 -16.91 -2.22
CA SER A 311 -10.28 -18.06 -2.59
C SER A 311 -9.07 -18.18 -1.64
N GLN A 312 -8.71 -19.42 -1.29
CA GLN A 312 -7.58 -19.68 -0.40
C GLN A 312 -6.27 -19.11 -0.97
N GLU A 313 -6.07 -19.22 -2.29
CA GLU A 313 -4.95 -18.60 -3.01
C GLU A 313 -4.84 -17.08 -2.76
N ARG A 314 -5.98 -16.37 -2.73
CA ARG A 314 -5.98 -14.93 -2.46
C ARG A 314 -5.64 -14.64 -1.02
N LEU A 315 -6.22 -15.39 -0.08
CA LEU A 315 -5.87 -15.27 1.34
C LEU A 315 -4.37 -15.53 1.55
N ASP A 316 -3.83 -16.58 0.95
CA ASP A 316 -2.42 -16.96 1.08
C ASP A 316 -1.48 -15.88 0.53
N ARG A 317 -1.88 -15.14 -0.50
CA ARG A 317 -1.10 -13.99 -0.99
C ARG A 317 -0.95 -12.89 0.07
N PHE A 318 -2.01 -12.56 0.80
CA PHE A 318 -1.96 -11.56 1.88
C PHE A 318 -1.24 -12.08 3.12
N VAL A 319 -1.33 -13.39 3.40
CA VAL A 319 -0.66 -14.03 4.53
C VAL A 319 0.85 -14.24 4.28
N GLY A 320 1.24 -14.52 3.03
CA GLY A 320 2.59 -14.97 2.68
C GLY A 320 3.67 -13.89 2.77
N MET A 321 3.34 -12.63 2.42
CA MET A 321 4.23 -11.46 2.50
C MET A 321 5.69 -11.73 2.06
N PRO A 322 5.92 -12.22 0.83
CA PRO A 322 7.27 -12.55 0.36
C PRO A 322 8.22 -11.35 0.30
N GLY A 323 7.71 -10.11 0.27
CA GLY A 323 8.55 -8.92 0.32
C GLY A 323 9.23 -8.69 1.67
N LEU A 324 8.78 -9.36 2.73
CA LEU A 324 9.44 -9.39 4.04
C LEU A 324 10.08 -10.74 4.36
N GLN A 325 10.03 -11.71 3.42
CA GLN A 325 10.67 -13.00 3.59
C GLN A 325 12.18 -12.89 3.38
N TYR A 326 12.92 -13.64 4.20
CA TYR A 326 14.38 -13.60 4.24
C TYR A 326 14.99 -14.27 3.02
N THR A 327 15.86 -13.55 2.30
CA THR A 327 16.94 -14.20 1.57
C THR A 327 17.97 -14.66 2.59
N ILE A 328 17.88 -15.92 3.01
CA ILE A 328 19.04 -16.60 3.57
C ILE A 328 20.02 -16.69 2.41
N GLU A 329 21.10 -15.90 2.45
CA GLU A 329 22.26 -16.19 1.62
C GLU A 329 22.68 -17.62 1.98
N VAL A 330 22.38 -18.55 1.07
CA VAL A 330 22.95 -19.89 1.12
C VAL A 330 24.45 -19.68 0.99
N SER A 331 25.15 -19.78 2.13
CA SER A 331 26.61 -19.84 2.18
C SER A 331 27.08 -20.76 1.05
N LYS A 332 27.86 -20.20 0.13
CA LYS A 332 28.48 -20.90 -0.99
C LYS A 332 29.66 -21.79 -0.55
N ASP A 333 29.63 -22.32 0.66
CA ASP A 333 30.69 -23.19 1.18
C ASP A 333 30.18 -24.60 1.42
N VAL A 334 29.65 -25.25 0.38
CA VAL A 334 29.68 -26.71 0.25
C VAL A 334 29.76 -27.08 -1.24
N ILE A 335 30.97 -27.09 -1.80
CA ILE A 335 31.47 -28.15 -2.72
C ILE A 335 32.96 -28.33 -2.44
#